data_AF-A0A2V8W1B3-F1
#
_entry.id   AF-A0A2V8W1B3-F1
#
_cell.length_a   1.000
_cell.length_b   1.000
_cell.length_c   1.000
_cell.angle_alpha   90.00
_cell.angle_beta   90.00
_cell.angle_gamma   90.00
#
_symmetry.space_group_name_H-M   'P 1'
#
loop_
_entity.id
_entity.type
_entity.pdbx_description
1 polymer ?
#
loop_
_entity_poly.entity_id
_entity_poly.type
_entity_poly.pdbx_seq_one_letter_code
_entity_poly.pdbx_strand_id
1 'polypeptide(L)'
;MKIHRSILQTFLVFVVAASAGLVLLSRRDRTVTVTFDYDFRLSPACSPKLTKKCVKQFNVYDISPGVRTKLFSIPVPAGAAGSVKGITGTSPPVPLSAGKHTLAVTAESVEGTESDSSACATTVKVKR
;
A
#
# COMPACT_ATOMS: atom_id res chain seq x y z
N MET A 1 13.13 70.83 -42.65
CA MET A 1 13.04 69.36 -42.54
C MET A 1 12.12 69.02 -41.35
N LYS A 2 11.28 67.99 -41.49
CA LYS A 2 9.91 67.85 -40.95
C LYS A 2 9.77 67.66 -39.43
N ILE A 3 8.67 68.20 -38.92
CA ILE A 3 8.12 68.16 -37.56
C ILE A 3 6.93 67.17 -37.50
N HIS A 4 6.76 66.51 -36.34
CA HIS A 4 5.58 65.81 -35.75
C HIS A 4 4.91 64.63 -36.48
N ARG A 5 4.74 63.49 -35.78
CA ARG A 5 3.47 63.00 -35.16
C ARG A 5 3.59 61.56 -34.62
N SER A 6 3.26 61.42 -33.33
CA SER A 6 2.58 60.33 -32.61
C SER A 6 2.12 59.10 -33.41
N ILE A 7 2.37 57.87 -32.91
CA ILE A 7 1.39 56.78 -32.79
C ILE A 7 1.89 55.73 -31.78
N LEU A 8 1.08 55.57 -30.75
CA LEU A 8 0.99 54.50 -29.76
C LEU A 8 0.83 53.12 -30.45
N GLN A 9 1.68 52.12 -30.19
CA GLN A 9 1.37 50.73 -30.55
C GLN A 9 2.06 49.71 -29.63
N THR A 10 1.32 49.37 -28.56
CA THR A 10 1.14 48.03 -27.97
C THR A 10 2.37 47.19 -27.62
N PHE A 11 2.71 47.22 -26.32
CA PHE A 11 3.31 46.11 -25.60
C PHE A 11 2.47 44.84 -25.77
N LEU A 12 3.07 43.75 -26.25
CA LEU A 12 2.51 42.42 -26.17
C LEU A 12 3.57 41.48 -25.60
N VAL A 13 3.72 41.54 -24.29
CA VAL A 13 4.47 40.53 -23.53
C VAL A 13 3.59 39.29 -23.48
N PHE A 14 3.89 38.29 -24.31
CA PHE A 14 3.31 36.96 -24.16
C PHE A 14 3.92 36.30 -22.92
N VAL A 15 3.36 36.60 -21.75
CA VAL A 15 3.56 35.76 -20.57
C VAL A 15 2.79 34.48 -20.82
N VAL A 16 3.47 33.45 -21.32
CA VAL A 16 2.94 32.09 -21.32
C VAL A 16 2.91 31.65 -19.86
N ALA A 17 1.78 31.90 -19.20
CA ALA A 17 1.49 31.32 -17.90
C ALA A 17 1.41 29.80 -18.11
N ALA A 18 2.52 29.10 -17.85
CA ALA A 18 2.51 27.66 -17.68
C ALA A 18 1.66 27.38 -16.44
N SER A 19 0.35 27.18 -16.65
CA SER A 19 -0.52 26.64 -15.62
C SER A 19 -0.04 25.22 -15.36
N ALA A 20 0.84 25.07 -14.36
CA ALA A 20 1.04 23.81 -13.68
C ALA A 20 -0.31 23.48 -13.01
N GLY A 21 -1.21 22.91 -13.79
CA GLY A 21 -2.43 22.31 -13.29
C GLY A 21 -1.99 21.25 -12.31
N LEU A 22 -2.14 21.53 -11.02
CA LEU A 22 -1.97 20.53 -9.98
C LEU A 22 -3.08 19.52 -10.21
N VAL A 23 -2.79 18.46 -10.97
CA VAL A 23 -3.70 17.33 -11.10
C VAL A 23 -3.75 16.69 -9.73
N LEU A 24 -4.73 17.10 -8.93
CA LEU A 24 -5.19 16.33 -7.79
C LEU A 24 -5.71 15.01 -8.36
N LEU A 25 -4.80 14.04 -8.54
CA LEU A 25 -5.17 12.64 -8.65
C LEU A 25 -5.97 12.36 -7.39
N SER A 26 -7.30 12.35 -7.52
CA SER A 26 -8.25 11.97 -6.47
C SER A 26 -7.91 10.53 -6.06
N ARG A 27 -6.94 10.39 -5.16
CA ARG A 27 -6.55 9.13 -4.55
C ARG A 27 -7.72 8.79 -3.62
N ARG A 28 -8.64 7.97 -4.13
CA ARG A 28 -9.78 7.50 -3.34
C ARG A 28 -9.20 6.56 -2.31
N ASP A 29 -9.36 6.89 -1.04
CA ASP A 29 -9.00 5.97 0.03
C ASP A 29 -9.93 4.76 -0.04
N ARG A 30 -9.33 3.57 0.04
CA ARG A 30 -10.00 2.27 0.00
C ARG A 30 -9.60 1.49 1.23
N THR A 31 -10.42 0.56 1.65
CA THR A 31 -10.06 -0.42 2.67
C THR A 31 -9.67 -1.73 2.01
N VAL A 32 -8.64 -2.38 2.53
CA VAL A 32 -8.21 -3.71 2.10
C VAL A 32 -8.58 -4.69 3.19
N THR A 33 -9.38 -5.70 2.86
CA THR A 33 -9.65 -6.84 3.75
C THR A 33 -9.02 -8.08 3.16
N VAL A 34 -8.27 -8.81 3.99
CA VAL A 34 -7.70 -10.12 3.62
C VAL A 34 -8.22 -11.18 4.57
N THR A 35 -8.42 -12.37 4.04
CA THR A 35 -8.74 -13.58 4.79
C THR A 35 -7.82 -14.68 4.32
N PHE A 36 -7.15 -15.36 5.25
CA PHE A 36 -6.18 -16.40 4.95
C PHE A 36 -6.13 -17.46 6.06
N ASP A 37 -5.55 -18.61 5.73
CA ASP A 37 -5.30 -19.70 6.65
C ASP A 37 -3.81 -19.74 7.00
N TYR A 38 -3.47 -20.21 8.19
CA TYR A 38 -2.08 -20.37 8.62
C TYR A 38 -1.89 -21.61 9.48
N ASP A 39 -0.76 -22.29 9.33
CA ASP A 39 -0.40 -23.47 10.12
C ASP A 39 0.71 -23.16 11.13
N PHE A 40 0.33 -22.96 12.39
CA PHE A 40 1.25 -22.69 13.50
C PHE A 40 2.07 -23.93 13.91
N ARG A 41 1.88 -25.10 13.29
CA ARG A 41 2.82 -26.24 13.44
C ARG A 41 4.13 -25.99 12.68
N LEU A 42 4.11 -25.17 11.63
CA LEU A 42 5.30 -24.84 10.83
C LEU A 42 6.12 -23.74 11.52
N SER A 43 5.45 -22.71 12.01
CA SER A 43 6.06 -21.66 12.82
C SER A 43 5.06 -21.23 13.91
N PRO A 44 5.35 -21.55 15.18
CA PRO A 44 4.40 -21.36 16.27
C PRO A 44 4.17 -19.89 16.59
N ALA A 45 3.03 -19.59 17.20
CA ALA A 45 2.74 -18.26 17.73
C ALA A 45 3.71 -17.92 18.88
N CYS A 46 4.10 -16.64 18.97
CA CYS A 46 4.88 -16.18 20.12
C CYS A 46 4.08 -16.29 21.41
N SER A 47 4.75 -16.68 22.49
CA SER A 47 4.18 -16.78 23.83
C SER A 47 5.22 -16.43 24.88
N PRO A 48 4.84 -16.20 26.15
CA PRO A 48 5.81 -15.95 27.23
C PRO A 48 6.86 -17.06 27.38
N LYS A 49 6.54 -18.30 26.98
CA LYS A 49 7.45 -19.46 27.03
C LYS A 49 8.24 -19.66 25.73
N LEU A 50 7.77 -19.09 24.62
CA LEU A 50 8.36 -19.25 23.30
C LEU A 50 8.57 -17.89 22.64
N THR A 51 9.78 -17.38 22.81
CA THR A 51 10.21 -16.03 22.42
C THR A 51 11.22 -16.02 21.27
N LYS A 52 11.43 -17.16 20.62
CA LYS A 52 12.33 -17.32 19.47
C LYS A 52 11.65 -18.14 18.38
N LYS A 53 11.96 -17.85 17.12
CA LYS A 53 11.43 -18.58 15.94
C LYS A 53 9.91 -18.72 15.99
N CYS A 54 9.23 -17.67 16.44
CA CYS A 54 7.80 -17.62 16.62
C CYS A 54 7.23 -16.45 15.82
N VAL A 55 6.01 -16.61 15.33
CA VAL A 55 5.29 -15.56 14.60
C VAL A 55 4.68 -14.59 15.61
N LYS A 56 4.96 -13.30 15.45
CA LYS A 56 4.37 -12.25 16.29
C LYS A 56 3.17 -11.57 15.61
N GLN A 57 3.18 -11.48 14.28
CA GLN A 57 2.12 -10.84 13.49
C GLN A 57 2.18 -11.29 12.03
N PHE A 58 1.17 -10.89 11.27
CA PHE A 58 1.14 -10.99 9.83
C PHE A 58 1.17 -9.61 9.21
N ASN A 59 1.98 -9.40 8.17
CA ASN A 59 2.08 -8.13 7.47
C ASN A 59 1.42 -8.25 6.11
N VAL A 60 0.57 -7.27 5.79
CA VAL A 60 -0.11 -7.20 4.50
C VAL A 60 0.56 -6.15 3.64
N TYR A 61 0.93 -6.54 2.42
CA TYR A 61 1.64 -5.71 1.46
C TYR A 61 0.87 -5.60 0.15
N ASP A 62 1.08 -4.48 -0.54
CA ASP A 62 0.98 -4.42 -2.00
C ASP A 62 2.38 -4.71 -2.58
N ILE A 63 2.50 -5.79 -3.34
CA ILE A 63 3.71 -6.29 -4.00
C ILE A 63 3.58 -6.23 -5.53
N SER A 64 2.80 -5.28 -6.05
CA SER A 64 2.71 -5.03 -7.49
C SER A 64 4.10 -4.78 -8.12
N PRO A 65 4.32 -5.06 -9.41
CA PRO A 65 5.64 -4.92 -10.03
C PRO A 65 6.28 -3.55 -9.76
N GLY A 66 7.49 -3.56 -9.17
CA GLY A 66 8.23 -2.35 -8.80
C GLY A 66 7.76 -1.66 -7.51
N VAL A 67 6.79 -2.23 -6.78
CA VAL A 67 6.22 -1.70 -5.54
C VAL A 67 6.30 -2.77 -4.44
N ARG A 68 6.76 -2.37 -3.26
CA ARG A 68 6.57 -3.15 -2.02
C ARG A 68 6.15 -2.19 -0.93
N THR A 69 4.84 -2.06 -0.72
CA THR A 69 4.27 -1.12 0.26
C THR A 69 3.51 -1.88 1.32
N LYS A 70 3.94 -1.73 2.59
CA LYS A 70 3.19 -2.27 3.72
C LYS A 70 1.88 -1.49 3.86
N LEU A 71 0.76 -2.22 3.86
CA LEU A 71 -0.57 -1.64 4.02
C LEU A 71 -0.98 -1.62 5.48
N PHE A 72 -0.84 -2.75 6.18
CA PHE A 72 -1.17 -2.90 7.61
C PHE A 72 -0.58 -4.20 8.19
N SER A 73 -0.79 -4.42 9.49
CA SER A 73 -0.43 -5.64 10.21
C SER A 73 -1.65 -6.24 10.89
N ILE A 74 -1.68 -7.56 11.00
CA ILE A 74 -2.71 -8.34 11.69
C ILE A 74 -2.03 -9.09 12.84
N PRO A 75 -2.46 -8.89 14.10
CA PRO A 75 -1.88 -9.63 15.22
C PRO A 75 -2.18 -11.12 15.09
N VAL A 76 -1.30 -11.97 15.64
CA VAL A 76 -1.59 -13.40 15.76
C VAL A 76 -2.82 -13.59 16.66
N PRO A 77 -3.81 -14.44 16.27
CA PRO A 77 -4.96 -14.71 17.11
C PRO A 77 -4.55 -15.24 18.50
N ALA A 78 -5.27 -14.83 19.54
CA ALA A 78 -4.99 -15.28 20.90
C ALA A 78 -5.11 -16.82 21.00
N GLY A 79 -4.09 -17.47 21.57
CA GLY A 79 -4.06 -18.93 21.73
C GLY A 79 -3.91 -19.71 20.43
N ALA A 80 -3.50 -19.07 19.32
CA ALA A 80 -3.33 -19.74 18.05
C ALA A 80 -2.32 -20.89 18.11
N ALA A 81 -2.77 -22.08 17.70
CA ALA A 81 -1.98 -23.29 17.60
C ALA A 81 -2.58 -24.20 16.52
N GLY A 82 -1.76 -25.09 15.95
CA GLY A 82 -2.24 -25.97 14.89
C GLY A 82 -2.55 -25.21 13.59
N SER A 83 -3.43 -25.80 12.77
CA SER A 83 -3.97 -25.15 11.58
C SER A 83 -5.15 -24.24 11.97
N VAL A 84 -4.99 -22.95 11.72
CA VAL A 84 -6.02 -21.93 11.96
C VAL A 84 -6.53 -21.42 10.62
N LYS A 85 -7.85 -21.42 10.45
CA LYS A 85 -8.51 -20.97 9.23
C LYS A 85 -9.17 -19.60 9.41
N GLY A 86 -9.28 -18.85 8.31
CA GLY A 86 -10.10 -17.64 8.25
C GLY A 86 -9.55 -16.46 9.07
N ILE A 87 -8.24 -16.41 9.31
CA ILE A 87 -7.59 -15.24 9.92
C ILE A 87 -7.89 -14.05 9.02
N THR A 88 -8.54 -13.04 9.59
CA THR A 88 -9.04 -11.89 8.84
C THR A 88 -8.51 -10.60 9.43
N GLY A 89 -8.19 -9.65 8.55
CA GLY A 89 -7.86 -8.29 8.96
C GLY A 89 -8.26 -7.28 7.91
N THR A 90 -8.63 -6.10 8.36
CA THR A 90 -9.03 -4.98 7.52
C THR A 90 -8.14 -3.78 7.80
N SER A 91 -7.61 -3.18 6.74
CA SER A 91 -6.77 -1.99 6.84
C SER A 91 -7.59 -0.76 7.26
N PRO A 92 -6.96 0.24 7.88
CA PRO A 92 -7.42 1.62 7.79
C PRO A 92 -7.58 2.05 6.32
N PRO A 93 -8.24 3.19 6.03
CA PRO A 93 -8.27 3.72 4.67
C PRO A 93 -6.85 3.88 4.12
N VAL A 94 -6.56 3.16 3.03
CA VAL A 94 -5.28 3.19 2.33
C VAL A 94 -5.48 3.78 0.94
N PRO A 95 -4.49 4.54 0.46
CA PRO A 95 -4.64 5.26 -0.78
C PRO A 95 -4.30 4.34 -1.97
N LEU A 96 -5.29 3.54 -2.40
CA LEU A 96 -5.16 2.50 -3.43
C LEU A 96 -5.79 2.96 -4.75
N SER A 97 -4.97 3.10 -5.78
CA SER A 97 -5.40 3.53 -7.12
C SER A 97 -6.29 2.51 -7.82
N ALA A 98 -7.04 2.95 -8.83
CA ALA A 98 -7.66 2.01 -9.76
C ALA A 98 -6.56 1.29 -10.56
N GLY A 99 -6.71 -0.01 -10.77
CA GLY A 99 -5.68 -0.81 -11.42
C GLY A 99 -5.59 -2.23 -10.88
N LYS A 100 -4.58 -2.95 -11.35
CA LYS A 100 -4.25 -4.30 -10.89
C LYS A 100 -3.25 -4.19 -9.73
N HIS A 101 -3.58 -4.80 -8.61
CA HIS A 101 -2.74 -4.83 -7.41
C HIS A 101 -2.48 -6.28 -7.01
N THR A 102 -1.24 -6.63 -6.69
CA THR A 102 -0.91 -7.93 -6.10
C THR A 102 -0.75 -7.73 -4.60
N LEU A 103 -1.68 -8.29 -3.82
CA LEU A 103 -1.64 -8.22 -2.37
C LEU A 103 -1.01 -9.49 -1.80
N ALA A 104 -0.18 -9.35 -0.79
CA ALA A 104 0.47 -10.48 -0.13
C ALA A 104 0.36 -10.39 1.39
N VAL A 105 0.32 -11.55 2.04
CA VAL A 105 0.41 -11.68 3.49
C VAL A 105 1.69 -12.42 3.84
N THR A 106 2.52 -11.85 4.71
CA THR A 106 3.74 -12.50 5.23
C THR A 106 3.60 -12.73 6.73
N ALA A 107 4.10 -13.87 7.21
CA ALA A 107 4.29 -14.10 8.64
C ALA A 107 5.59 -13.43 9.08
N GLU A 108 5.54 -12.57 10.08
CA GLU A 108 6.72 -11.91 10.65
C GLU A 108 7.07 -12.56 11.99
N SER A 109 8.33 -12.99 12.12
CA SER A 109 8.85 -13.54 13.36
C SER A 109 9.13 -12.45 14.41
N VAL A 110 9.33 -12.86 15.66
CA VAL A 110 9.75 -11.92 16.72
C VAL A 110 11.08 -11.22 16.41
N GLU A 111 11.96 -11.90 15.68
CA GLU A 111 13.24 -11.35 15.20
C GLU A 111 13.10 -10.41 13.98
N GLY A 112 11.89 -10.25 13.44
CA GLY A 112 11.61 -9.38 12.30
C GLY A 112 11.82 -10.04 10.93
N THR A 113 12.13 -11.34 10.89
CA THR A 113 12.24 -12.09 9.63
C THR A 113 10.83 -12.36 9.09
N GLU A 114 10.62 -12.12 7.79
CA GLU A 114 9.36 -12.41 7.12
C GLU A 114 9.42 -13.67 6.26
N SER A 115 8.29 -14.37 6.14
CA SER A 115 8.11 -15.43 5.14
C SER A 115 8.11 -14.87 3.72
N ASP A 116 8.28 -15.75 2.73
CA ASP A 116 8.17 -15.36 1.32
C ASP A 116 6.77 -14.79 1.01
N SER A 117 6.74 -13.57 0.45
CA SER A 117 5.52 -12.89 0.03
C SER A 117 4.78 -13.58 -1.12
N SER A 118 5.45 -14.44 -1.90
CA SER A 118 4.80 -15.20 -2.97
C SER A 118 3.95 -16.36 -2.45
N ALA A 119 4.22 -16.84 -1.23
CA ALA A 119 3.55 -18.00 -0.65
C ALA A 119 2.06 -17.76 -0.32
N CYS A 120 1.68 -16.51 -0.06
CA CYS A 120 0.30 -16.11 0.20
C CYS A 120 0.02 -14.77 -0.50
N ALA A 121 -0.17 -14.82 -1.82
CA ALA A 121 -0.45 -13.65 -2.63
C ALA A 121 -1.70 -13.84 -3.51
N THR A 122 -2.40 -12.74 -3.76
CA THR A 122 -3.54 -12.70 -4.68
C THR A 122 -3.55 -11.41 -5.49
N THR A 123 -4.02 -11.49 -6.72
CA THR A 123 -4.15 -10.32 -7.60
C THR A 123 -5.59 -9.83 -7.60
N VAL A 124 -5.78 -8.55 -7.28
CA VAL A 124 -7.09 -7.88 -7.30
C VAL A 124 -7.10 -6.75 -8.32
N LYS A 125 -8.27 -6.48 -8.91
CA LYS A 125 -8.48 -5.35 -9.81
C LYS A 125 -9.40 -4.32 -9.14
N VAL A 126 -8.83 -3.18 -8.77
CA VAL A 126 -9.56 -2.04 -8.21
C VAL A 126 -10.23 -1.29 -9.36
N LYS A 127 -11.56 -1.19 -9.32
CA LYS A 127 -12.33 -0.42 -10.29
C LYS A 127 -12.35 1.06 -9.90
N ARG A 128 -12.48 1.93 -10.89
CA ARG A 128 -12.54 3.39 -10.70
C ARG A 128 -13.76 3.77 -9.88
#